data_AF-A0A8H4XS39-F1
#
_entry.id   AF-A0A8H4XS39-F1
#
_cell.length_a   1.000
_cell.length_b   1.000
_cell.length_c   1.000
_cell.angle_alpha   90.00
_cell.angle_beta   90.00
_cell.angle_gamma   90.00
#
_symmetry.space_group_name_H-M   'P 1'
#
loop_
_entity.id
_entity.type
_entity.pdbx_description
1 polymer ?
#
loop_
_entity_poly.entity_id
_entity_poly.type
_entity_poly.pdbx_seq_one_letter_code
_entity_poly.pdbx_strand_id
1 'polypeptide(L)'
;MATTIHDRPIVIQAQSWTSLPAQFRCPGVSEHSLNQKRGKPLDSFLEGPIYVAELELLFVTDIPYGRIFSIDSSNEWTLVLEYDGEPNGLVWNHITKTILIADYKQGILQLNPISKELQNLAARYHGERLKGPNDLVISRDGVIYFTDQGMTGLQDPTGRVFRLYSDGRLELLVSNGPSPNGLVLNRDETALFVAMTRDNAVWYVPFLPDGSVQRIGRFSSYYGIGGPDGIAQDTEGNILVAHSTLGTVFVHRANGELMMKITSSQGIHTTNLTWGGAAFSMLYIVE
;
A
#
# COMPACT_ATOMS: atom_id res chain seq x y z
N MET A 1 14.32 -15.44 -26.61
CA MET A 1 13.77 -14.89 -27.87
C MET A 1 13.94 -13.38 -27.80
N ALA A 2 14.40 -12.73 -28.87
CA ALA A 2 14.59 -11.29 -28.86
C ALA A 2 13.23 -10.58 -28.83
N THR A 3 13.03 -9.66 -27.89
CA THR A 3 11.82 -8.83 -27.82
C THR A 3 11.79 -7.88 -29.02
N THR A 4 10.69 -7.86 -29.77
CA THR A 4 10.51 -6.96 -30.92
C THR A 4 9.75 -5.70 -30.52
N ILE A 5 9.84 -4.63 -31.32
CA ILE A 5 9.03 -3.40 -31.11
C ILE A 5 7.51 -3.63 -31.22
N HIS A 6 7.09 -4.83 -31.64
CA HIS A 6 5.69 -5.24 -31.76
C HIS A 6 5.20 -6.05 -30.56
N ASP A 7 6.09 -6.45 -29.66
CA ASP A 7 5.72 -7.25 -28.51
C ASP A 7 4.90 -6.39 -27.56
N ARG A 8 3.63 -6.75 -27.45
CA ARG A 8 2.70 -6.09 -26.54
C ARG A 8 2.78 -6.76 -25.18
N PRO A 9 2.58 -6.01 -24.08
CA PRO A 9 2.46 -6.62 -22.77
C PRO A 9 1.30 -7.63 -22.77
N ILE A 10 1.49 -8.75 -22.08
CA ILE A 10 0.43 -9.74 -21.88
C ILE A 10 -0.70 -9.08 -21.11
N VAL A 11 -1.95 -9.31 -21.50
CA VAL A 11 -3.12 -8.80 -20.77
C VAL A 11 -3.88 -9.99 -20.20
N ILE A 12 -4.04 -10.00 -18.89
CA ILE A 12 -4.90 -10.96 -18.18
C ILE A 12 -5.98 -10.20 -17.43
N GLN A 13 -7.15 -10.81 -17.25
CA GLN A 13 -8.24 -10.22 -16.48
C GLN A 13 -8.31 -10.90 -15.12
N ALA A 14 -8.36 -10.11 -14.04
CA ALA A 14 -8.61 -10.60 -12.70
C ALA A 14 -10.07 -11.08 -12.58
N GLN A 15 -10.33 -11.96 -11.62
CA GLN A 15 -11.66 -12.45 -11.31
C GLN A 15 -12.09 -11.91 -9.95
N SER A 16 -13.38 -11.57 -9.81
CA SER A 16 -13.95 -11.24 -8.51
C SER A 16 -13.94 -12.48 -7.62
N TRP A 17 -13.35 -12.34 -6.43
CA TRP A 17 -13.23 -13.43 -5.47
C TRP A 17 -14.29 -13.34 -4.37
N THR A 18 -14.36 -12.20 -3.69
CA THR A 18 -15.39 -11.88 -2.69
C THR A 18 -15.60 -10.36 -2.66
N SER A 19 -16.58 -9.88 -1.91
CA SER A 19 -16.85 -8.45 -1.73
C SER A 19 -17.34 -8.19 -0.31
N LEU A 20 -17.18 -6.94 0.18
CA LEU A 20 -17.65 -6.56 1.50
C LEU A 20 -19.15 -6.90 1.66
N PRO A 21 -19.52 -7.74 2.64
CA PRO A 21 -20.90 -8.13 2.88
C PRO A 21 -21.82 -6.94 3.16
N ALA A 22 -23.07 -7.04 2.75
CA ALA A 22 -24.05 -5.96 2.85
C ALA A 22 -24.24 -5.44 4.28
N GLN A 23 -24.16 -6.30 5.29
CA GLN A 23 -24.29 -5.92 6.70
C GLN A 23 -23.16 -5.01 7.21
N PHE A 24 -22.02 -4.96 6.52
CA PHE A 24 -20.91 -4.09 6.88
C PHE A 24 -20.87 -2.80 6.06
N ARG A 25 -21.71 -2.65 5.02
CA ARG A 25 -21.74 -1.43 4.20
C ARG A 25 -22.39 -0.28 4.98
N CYS A 26 -21.72 0.87 5.00
CA CYS A 26 -22.15 2.05 5.73
C CYS A 26 -22.36 3.22 4.75
N PRO A 27 -23.43 3.23 3.93
CA PRO A 27 -23.61 4.27 2.92
C PRO A 27 -23.78 5.65 3.57
N GLY A 28 -22.91 6.59 3.23
CA GLY A 28 -23.00 7.95 3.76
C GLY A 28 -21.83 8.83 3.40
N VAL A 29 -21.75 9.96 4.08
CA VAL A 29 -20.64 10.91 3.98
C VAL A 29 -19.84 10.84 5.28
N SER A 30 -18.62 10.30 5.21
CA SER A 30 -17.65 10.26 6.31
C SER A 30 -16.71 11.46 6.28
N GLU A 31 -15.95 11.69 7.37
CA GLU A 31 -14.87 12.69 7.40
C GLU A 31 -13.85 12.45 6.28
N HIS A 32 -13.42 11.19 6.11
CA HIS A 32 -12.57 10.77 5.00
C HIS A 32 -13.17 11.18 3.64
N SER A 33 -14.46 10.94 3.41
CA SER A 33 -15.09 11.27 2.13
C SER A 33 -15.13 12.78 1.85
N LEU A 34 -15.37 13.60 2.88
CA LEU A 34 -15.35 15.06 2.78
C LEU A 34 -13.97 15.55 2.33
N ASN A 35 -12.92 15.03 2.96
CA ASN A 35 -11.55 15.47 2.76
C ASN A 35 -10.90 14.87 1.49
N GLN A 36 -11.11 13.58 1.22
CA GLN A 36 -10.39 12.85 0.17
C GLN A 36 -11.23 12.58 -1.08
N LYS A 37 -12.56 12.52 -0.95
CA LYS A 37 -13.50 12.18 -2.04
C LYS A 37 -14.42 13.35 -2.40
N ARG A 38 -14.11 14.57 -1.95
CA ARG A 38 -14.86 15.81 -2.22
C ARG A 38 -16.32 15.73 -1.76
N GLY A 39 -16.56 15.06 -0.64
CA GLY A 39 -17.89 14.87 -0.05
C GLY A 39 -18.80 13.92 -0.81
N LYS A 40 -18.28 13.17 -1.79
CA LYS A 40 -19.05 12.12 -2.45
C LYS A 40 -19.36 11.01 -1.44
N PRO A 41 -20.63 10.57 -1.33
CA PRO A 41 -20.96 9.49 -0.44
C PRO A 41 -20.28 8.19 -0.90
N LEU A 42 -19.93 7.35 0.06
CA LEU A 42 -19.36 6.02 -0.13
C LEU A 42 -19.87 5.11 0.98
N ASP A 43 -19.90 3.80 0.72
CA ASP A 43 -20.32 2.80 1.71
C ASP A 43 -19.16 2.04 2.35
N SER A 44 -18.00 2.03 1.70
CA SER A 44 -16.70 1.56 2.17
C SER A 44 -15.59 2.07 1.24
N PHE A 45 -14.35 2.06 1.70
CA PHE A 45 -13.19 2.21 0.83
C PHE A 45 -12.08 1.27 1.33
N LEU A 46 -11.98 0.11 0.68
CA LEU A 46 -11.08 -0.96 1.08
C LEU A 46 -9.66 -0.72 0.57
N GLU A 47 -8.68 -1.01 1.42
CA GLU A 47 -7.26 -0.75 1.17
C GLU A 47 -6.36 -1.75 1.92
N GLY A 48 -5.05 -1.58 1.75
CA GLY A 48 -3.99 -2.21 2.55
C GLY A 48 -4.13 -3.72 2.76
N PRO A 49 -4.31 -4.54 1.71
CA PRO A 49 -4.46 -5.97 1.88
C PRO A 49 -3.14 -6.61 2.34
N ILE A 50 -3.21 -7.54 3.30
CA ILE A 50 -2.08 -8.45 3.62
C ILE A 50 -2.56 -9.87 3.85
N TYR A 51 -1.81 -10.86 3.35
CA TYR A 51 -2.05 -12.25 3.69
C TYR A 51 -1.07 -12.72 4.77
N VAL A 52 -1.59 -13.25 5.88
CA VAL A 52 -0.78 -13.82 6.96
C VAL A 52 -0.90 -15.33 6.91
N ALA A 53 0.14 -15.99 6.38
CA ALA A 53 0.13 -17.43 6.15
C ALA A 53 -0.02 -18.24 7.45
N GLU A 54 0.56 -17.79 8.57
CA GLU A 54 0.43 -18.49 9.85
C GLU A 54 -1.00 -18.45 10.43
N LEU A 55 -1.82 -17.50 9.97
CA LEU A 55 -3.24 -17.39 10.35
C LEU A 55 -4.17 -17.89 9.26
N GLU A 56 -3.66 -18.12 8.05
CA GLU A 56 -4.42 -18.43 6.84
C GLU A 56 -5.51 -17.40 6.50
N LEU A 57 -5.25 -16.12 6.83
CA LEU A 57 -6.20 -15.02 6.67
C LEU A 57 -5.64 -13.92 5.77
N LEU A 58 -6.49 -13.40 4.88
CA LEU A 58 -6.29 -12.11 4.23
C LEU A 58 -6.90 -11.02 5.13
N PHE A 59 -6.14 -9.99 5.46
CA PHE A 59 -6.65 -8.80 6.13
C PHE A 59 -6.78 -7.67 5.13
N VAL A 60 -7.79 -6.81 5.32
CA VAL A 60 -8.00 -5.58 4.56
C VAL A 60 -8.49 -4.48 5.51
N THR A 61 -8.17 -3.24 5.18
CA THR A 61 -8.66 -2.08 5.92
C THR A 61 -9.89 -1.50 5.24
N ASP A 62 -10.66 -0.74 6.01
CA ASP A 62 -11.73 0.10 5.52
C ASP A 62 -11.56 1.49 6.14
N ILE A 63 -10.81 2.32 5.42
CA ILE A 63 -10.29 3.61 5.88
C ILE A 63 -11.39 4.50 6.49
N PRO A 64 -12.53 4.74 5.80
CA PRO A 64 -13.46 5.79 6.20
C PRO A 64 -14.20 5.52 7.51
N TYR A 65 -14.15 4.27 7.99
CA TYR A 65 -14.91 3.80 9.14
C TYR A 65 -14.01 3.21 10.23
N GLY A 66 -12.68 3.28 10.09
CA GLY A 66 -11.77 2.85 11.15
C GLY A 66 -11.75 1.34 11.38
N ARG A 67 -12.00 0.53 10.33
CA ARG A 67 -12.19 -0.92 10.46
C ARG A 67 -11.07 -1.73 9.82
N ILE A 68 -10.79 -2.88 10.42
CA ILE A 68 -9.94 -3.92 9.85
C ILE A 68 -10.74 -5.21 9.80
N PHE A 69 -10.77 -5.84 8.64
CA PHE A 69 -11.43 -7.11 8.40
C PHE A 69 -10.41 -8.22 8.15
N SER A 70 -10.80 -9.45 8.44
CA SER A 70 -10.13 -10.65 7.95
C SER A 70 -11.07 -11.47 7.08
N ILE A 71 -10.51 -12.18 6.11
CA ILE A 71 -11.21 -13.01 5.13
C ILE A 71 -10.49 -14.36 5.08
N ASP A 72 -11.23 -15.44 5.29
CA ASP A 72 -10.69 -16.79 5.20
C ASP A 72 -10.78 -17.37 3.78
N SER A 73 -10.27 -18.59 3.60
CA SER A 73 -10.30 -19.29 2.30
C SER A 73 -11.70 -19.71 1.83
N SER A 74 -12.71 -19.64 2.71
CA SER A 74 -14.12 -19.87 2.41
C SER A 74 -14.88 -18.58 2.09
N ASN A 75 -14.17 -17.45 1.96
CA ASN A 75 -14.69 -16.11 1.71
C ASN A 75 -15.52 -15.53 2.87
N GLU A 76 -15.36 -16.05 4.09
CA GLU A 76 -16.05 -15.53 5.27
C GLU A 76 -15.33 -14.30 5.82
N TRP A 77 -16.09 -13.20 6.00
CA TRP A 77 -15.58 -11.94 6.49
C TRP A 77 -15.80 -11.80 7.99
N THR A 78 -14.75 -11.43 8.73
CA THR A 78 -14.81 -11.14 10.16
C THR A 78 -14.32 -9.72 10.43
N LEU A 79 -15.10 -8.93 11.19
CA LEU A 79 -14.63 -7.66 11.73
C LEU A 79 -13.62 -7.94 12.86
N VAL A 80 -12.35 -7.61 12.63
CA VAL A 80 -11.27 -7.85 13.59
C VAL A 80 -11.27 -6.75 14.65
N LEU A 81 -11.23 -5.50 14.19
CA LEU A 81 -11.15 -4.30 15.00
C LEU A 81 -11.91 -3.14 14.34
N GLU A 82 -12.56 -2.32 15.17
CA GLU A 82 -13.10 -1.01 14.82
C GLU A 82 -12.63 0.00 15.87
N TYR A 83 -12.11 1.13 15.44
CA TYR A 83 -11.55 2.16 16.33
C TYR A 83 -11.59 3.55 15.68
N ASP A 84 -11.34 4.60 16.46
CA ASP A 84 -11.32 5.99 15.95
C ASP A 84 -10.02 6.30 15.17
N GLY A 85 -9.89 5.72 13.99
CA GLY A 85 -8.74 5.86 13.10
C GLY A 85 -9.12 5.85 11.63
N GLU A 86 -8.10 5.95 10.79
CA GLU A 86 -8.21 5.82 9.34
C GLU A 86 -7.14 4.81 8.87
N PRO A 87 -7.29 3.51 9.18
CA PRO A 87 -6.32 2.48 8.82
C PRO A 87 -6.25 2.37 7.30
N ASN A 88 -5.03 2.40 6.75
CA ASN A 88 -4.81 2.28 5.31
C ASN A 88 -3.92 1.06 5.02
N GLY A 89 -2.64 1.25 4.71
CA GLY A 89 -1.70 0.15 4.48
C GLY A 89 -1.50 -0.74 5.70
N LEU A 90 -1.33 -2.04 5.45
CA LEU A 90 -0.99 -3.05 6.46
C LEU A 90 0.31 -3.76 6.07
N VAL A 91 1.09 -4.20 7.06
CA VAL A 91 2.17 -5.17 6.84
C VAL A 91 2.28 -6.12 8.04
N TRP A 92 2.58 -7.39 7.77
CA TRP A 92 2.86 -8.37 8.83
C TRP A 92 4.27 -8.16 9.39
N ASN A 93 4.38 -7.87 10.69
CA ASN A 93 5.66 -7.88 11.37
C ASN A 93 6.01 -9.33 11.75
N HIS A 94 6.90 -9.94 10.98
CA HIS A 94 7.32 -11.34 11.16
C HIS A 94 8.09 -11.59 12.47
N ILE A 95 8.64 -10.54 13.08
CA ILE A 95 9.43 -10.61 14.32
C ILE A 95 8.50 -10.62 15.54
N THR A 96 7.59 -9.66 15.63
CA THR A 96 6.68 -9.50 16.78
C THR A 96 5.38 -10.28 16.63
N LYS A 97 5.11 -10.82 15.43
CA LYS A 97 3.85 -11.51 15.08
C LYS A 97 2.62 -10.61 15.31
N THR A 98 2.73 -9.38 14.84
CA THR A 98 1.68 -8.35 14.90
C THR A 98 1.47 -7.72 13.53
N ILE A 99 0.32 -7.10 13.31
CA ILE A 99 0.04 -6.30 12.12
C ILE A 99 0.49 -4.86 12.38
N LEU A 100 1.29 -4.29 11.50
CA LEU A 100 1.60 -2.86 11.50
C LEU A 100 0.61 -2.15 10.58
N ILE A 101 0.22 -0.94 10.95
CA ILE A 101 -0.82 -0.16 10.27
C ILE A 101 -0.25 1.23 9.98
N ALA A 102 -0.32 1.66 8.72
CA ALA A 102 -0.24 3.08 8.38
C ALA A 102 -1.64 3.68 8.57
N ASP A 103 -1.85 4.35 9.70
CA ASP A 103 -3.11 5.01 10.02
C ASP A 103 -2.99 6.50 9.71
N TYR A 104 -3.85 6.99 8.81
CA TYR A 104 -3.82 8.38 8.36
C TYR A 104 -4.05 9.37 9.52
N LYS A 105 -4.85 9.00 10.53
CA LYS A 105 -5.24 9.86 11.65
C LYS A 105 -4.26 9.75 12.83
N GLN A 106 -3.78 8.55 13.14
CA GLN A 106 -3.04 8.27 14.37
C GLN A 106 -1.53 8.05 14.19
N GLY A 107 -1.05 7.81 12.97
CA GLY A 107 0.36 7.53 12.70
C GLY A 107 0.63 6.06 12.40
N ILE A 108 1.80 5.56 12.78
CA ILE A 108 2.15 4.14 12.66
C ILE A 108 1.69 3.40 13.91
N LEU A 109 0.83 2.40 13.73
CA LEU A 109 0.28 1.59 14.81
C LEU A 109 0.73 0.13 14.69
N GLN A 110 0.60 -0.59 15.79
CA GLN A 110 0.82 -2.04 15.89
C GLN A 110 -0.41 -2.68 16.53
N LEU A 111 -0.98 -3.67 15.85
CA LEU A 111 -2.13 -4.45 16.28
C LEU A 111 -1.73 -5.90 16.55
N ASN A 112 -2.00 -6.39 17.75
CA ASN A 112 -2.03 -7.82 18.01
C ASN A 112 -3.37 -8.40 17.48
N PRO A 113 -3.37 -9.26 16.45
CA PRO A 113 -4.62 -9.73 15.83
C PRO A 113 -5.44 -10.67 16.74
N ILE A 114 -4.85 -11.19 17.83
CA ILE A 114 -5.51 -12.09 18.78
C ILE A 114 -6.07 -11.30 19.97
N SER A 115 -5.21 -10.57 20.69
CA SER A 115 -5.64 -9.80 21.87
C SER A 115 -6.38 -8.52 21.51
N LYS A 116 -6.28 -8.07 20.25
CA LYS A 116 -6.81 -6.81 19.73
C LYS A 116 -6.19 -5.56 20.38
N GLU A 117 -5.04 -5.73 21.03
CA GLU A 117 -4.27 -4.63 21.58
C GLU A 117 -3.69 -3.78 20.44
N LEU A 118 -3.94 -2.47 20.52
CA LEU A 118 -3.49 -1.49 19.54
C LEU A 118 -2.52 -0.50 20.21
N GLN A 119 -1.30 -0.41 19.69
CA GLN A 119 -0.24 0.44 20.21
C GLN A 119 0.20 1.46 19.16
N ASN A 120 0.47 2.70 19.58
CA ASN A 120 1.09 3.71 18.71
C ASN A 120 2.62 3.57 18.74
N LEU A 121 3.24 3.45 17.56
CA LEU A 121 4.69 3.38 17.40
C LEU A 121 5.29 4.74 17.04
N ALA A 122 4.64 5.49 16.14
CA ALA A 122 5.10 6.82 15.75
C ALA A 122 3.93 7.71 15.28
N ALA A 123 3.76 8.86 15.92
CA ALA A 123 2.73 9.84 15.56
C ALA A 123 3.27 11.25 15.25
N ARG A 124 4.56 11.50 15.52
CA ARG A 124 5.18 12.81 15.40
C ARG A 124 6.60 12.73 14.88
N TYR A 125 7.03 13.77 14.17
CA TYR A 125 8.40 13.98 13.72
C TYR A 125 8.80 15.43 14.02
N HIS A 126 9.90 15.62 14.77
CA HIS A 126 10.35 16.95 15.23
C HIS A 126 9.24 17.82 15.87
N GLY A 127 8.35 17.22 16.65
CA GLY A 127 7.26 17.91 17.35
C GLY A 127 5.97 18.08 16.53
N GLU A 128 6.03 18.01 15.21
CA GLU A 128 4.87 18.05 14.32
C GLU A 128 4.21 16.69 14.19
N ARG A 129 2.91 16.65 13.86
CA ARG A 129 2.24 15.42 13.48
C ARG A 129 2.78 14.90 12.15
N LEU A 130 2.74 13.58 11.96
CA LEU A 130 2.77 13.02 10.61
C LEU A 130 1.59 13.62 9.82
N LYS A 131 1.77 13.85 8.51
CA LYS A 131 0.75 14.51 7.69
C LYS A 131 -0.44 13.58 7.41
N GLY A 132 -0.19 12.28 7.39
CA GLY A 132 -1.17 11.23 7.17
C GLY A 132 -0.47 10.04 6.50
N PRO A 133 0.01 9.06 7.28
CA PRO A 133 0.57 7.82 6.75
C PRO A 133 -0.38 7.12 5.78
N ASN A 134 0.17 6.48 4.76
CA ASN A 134 -0.62 5.85 3.71
C ASN A 134 -0.32 4.36 3.58
N ASP A 135 0.92 4.00 3.24
CA ASP A 135 1.33 2.60 3.14
C ASP A 135 2.69 2.34 3.82
N LEU A 136 3.01 1.08 4.07
CA LEU A 136 4.23 0.66 4.77
C LEU A 136 4.74 -0.72 4.35
N VAL A 137 6.06 -0.92 4.49
CA VAL A 137 6.73 -2.21 4.34
C VAL A 137 7.73 -2.40 5.48
N ILE A 138 7.98 -3.64 5.87
CA ILE A 138 9.00 -3.98 6.87
C ILE A 138 10.13 -4.76 6.20
N SER A 139 11.36 -4.38 6.53
CA SER A 139 12.57 -5.10 6.12
C SER A 139 12.81 -6.34 6.97
N ARG A 140 13.71 -7.23 6.52
CA ARG A 140 14.07 -8.48 7.22
C ARG A 140 14.55 -8.26 8.65
N ASP A 141 15.28 -7.17 8.89
CA ASP A 141 15.81 -6.82 10.21
C ASP A 141 14.84 -6.01 11.09
N GLY A 142 13.63 -5.73 10.58
CA GLY A 142 12.55 -5.10 11.33
C GLY A 142 12.47 -3.59 11.21
N VAL A 143 13.26 -2.95 10.34
CA VAL A 143 13.07 -1.51 10.04
C VAL A 143 11.80 -1.32 9.22
N ILE A 144 10.93 -0.44 9.67
CA ILE A 144 9.65 -0.13 9.04
C ILE A 144 9.84 1.08 8.13
N TYR A 145 9.53 0.94 6.85
CA TYR A 145 9.50 2.03 5.88
C TYR A 145 8.06 2.39 5.60
N PHE A 146 7.73 3.68 5.55
CA PHE A 146 6.36 4.10 5.30
C PHE A 146 6.27 5.43 4.57
N THR A 147 5.16 5.63 3.90
CA THR A 147 4.81 6.89 3.24
C THR A 147 3.93 7.74 4.12
N ASP A 148 4.25 9.03 4.18
CA ASP A 148 3.50 10.05 4.91
C ASP A 148 2.95 11.06 3.90
N GLN A 149 1.74 10.77 3.43
CA GLN A 149 1.15 11.29 2.20
C GLN A 149 0.53 12.67 2.38
N GLY A 150 -0.31 12.87 3.40
CA GLY A 150 -0.74 14.21 3.80
C GLY A 150 -1.55 15.03 2.81
N MET A 151 -2.26 14.40 1.87
CA MET A 151 -2.96 15.04 0.75
C MET A 151 -2.06 15.90 -0.16
N THR A 152 -0.77 15.57 -0.21
CA THR A 152 0.23 16.25 -1.04
C THR A 152 0.01 15.97 -2.53
N GLY A 153 0.63 16.75 -3.40
CA GLY A 153 0.47 16.64 -4.85
C GLY A 153 1.47 17.48 -5.61
N LEU A 154 1.27 17.70 -6.91
CA LEU A 154 2.21 18.51 -7.70
C LEU A 154 2.26 19.97 -7.24
N GLN A 155 1.14 20.50 -6.77
CA GLN A 155 1.03 21.86 -6.21
C GLN A 155 1.68 22.01 -4.82
N ASP A 156 1.84 20.91 -4.10
CA ASP A 156 2.46 20.83 -2.78
C ASP A 156 3.14 19.46 -2.65
N PRO A 157 4.36 19.30 -3.18
CA PRO A 157 5.02 18.00 -3.20
C PRO A 157 5.67 17.67 -1.86
N THR A 158 5.19 18.19 -0.72
CA THR A 158 5.85 18.01 0.59
C THR A 158 5.58 16.65 1.25
N GLY A 159 5.10 15.65 0.51
CA GLY A 159 4.89 14.30 1.03
C GLY A 159 6.23 13.64 1.33
N ARG A 160 6.20 12.73 2.32
CA ARG A 160 7.43 12.22 2.93
C ARG A 160 7.51 10.70 2.85
N VAL A 161 8.73 10.18 2.88
CA VAL A 161 9.01 8.75 3.08
C VAL A 161 9.96 8.66 4.25
N PHE A 162 9.63 7.83 5.22
CA PHE A 162 10.39 7.63 6.44
C PHE A 162 10.86 6.19 6.58
N ARG A 163 11.85 6.00 7.45
CA ARG A 163 12.10 4.71 8.11
C ARG A 163 12.07 4.86 9.63
N LEU A 164 11.48 3.89 10.31
CA LEU A 164 11.33 3.78 11.74
C LEU A 164 12.08 2.54 12.22
N TYR A 165 13.03 2.75 13.14
CA TYR A 165 13.81 1.69 13.75
C TYR A 165 13.12 1.14 15.01
N SER A 166 13.54 -0.05 15.44
CA SER A 166 13.05 -0.72 16.65
C SER A 166 13.32 0.04 17.95
N ASP A 167 14.32 0.93 17.95
CA ASP A 167 14.61 1.83 19.08
C ASP A 167 13.73 3.10 19.09
N GLY A 168 12.82 3.25 18.12
CA GLY A 168 11.92 4.38 17.97
C GLY A 168 12.51 5.57 17.21
N ARG A 169 13.76 5.49 16.73
CA ARG A 169 14.34 6.53 15.88
C ARG A 169 13.59 6.59 14.56
N LEU A 170 13.22 7.80 14.15
CA LEU A 170 12.52 8.07 12.90
C LEU A 170 13.40 8.93 11.99
N GLU A 171 13.65 8.45 10.76
CA GLU A 171 14.52 9.13 9.79
C GLU A 171 13.78 9.43 8.49
N LEU A 172 13.91 10.68 8.04
CA LEU A 172 13.33 11.16 6.79
C LEU A 172 14.25 10.79 5.61
N LEU A 173 13.69 10.06 4.63
CA LEU A 173 14.40 9.67 3.42
C LEU A 173 14.05 10.59 2.24
N VAL A 174 12.76 10.86 2.04
CA VAL A 174 12.26 11.72 0.95
C VAL A 174 11.35 12.78 1.55
N SER A 175 11.50 14.03 1.12
CA SER A 175 10.71 15.16 1.63
C SER A 175 9.94 15.92 0.55
N ASN A 176 10.04 15.47 -0.71
CA ASN A 176 9.49 16.12 -1.90
C ASN A 176 8.63 15.17 -2.74
N GLY A 177 7.96 14.20 -2.10
CA GLY A 177 7.09 13.24 -2.76
C GLY A 177 5.69 13.82 -3.00
N PRO A 178 5.21 13.95 -4.26
CA PRO A 178 3.83 14.35 -4.53
C PRO A 178 2.88 13.14 -4.38
N SER A 179 2.22 13.06 -3.22
CA SER A 179 1.34 11.96 -2.82
C SER A 179 2.03 10.59 -2.82
N PRO A 180 3.05 10.37 -1.96
CA PRO A 180 3.68 9.06 -1.80
C PRO A 180 2.64 8.05 -1.27
N ASN A 181 2.67 6.82 -1.77
CA ASN A 181 1.63 5.83 -1.57
C ASN A 181 2.23 4.44 -1.29
N GLY A 182 1.90 3.39 -2.05
CA GLY A 182 2.50 2.07 -1.92
C GLY A 182 4.03 2.07 -2.06
N LEU A 183 4.69 1.20 -1.32
CA LEU A 183 6.15 1.05 -1.37
C LEU A 183 6.60 -0.39 -1.09
N VAL A 184 7.70 -0.79 -1.73
CA VAL A 184 8.37 -2.07 -1.47
C VAL A 184 9.87 -1.90 -1.51
N LEU A 185 10.58 -2.71 -0.73
CA LEU A 185 12.03 -2.87 -0.87
C LEU A 185 12.32 -3.74 -2.10
N ASN A 186 13.48 -3.53 -2.72
CA ASN A 186 14.00 -4.53 -3.65
C ASN A 186 14.46 -5.78 -2.88
N ARG A 187 14.70 -6.89 -3.59
CA ARG A 187 15.03 -8.19 -2.98
C ARG A 187 16.26 -8.18 -2.06
N ASP A 188 17.21 -7.31 -2.36
CA ASP A 188 18.46 -7.17 -1.59
C ASP A 188 18.37 -6.09 -0.50
N GLU A 189 17.22 -5.43 -0.36
CA GLU A 189 16.96 -4.33 0.59
C GLU A 189 17.95 -3.16 0.47
N THR A 190 18.43 -2.92 -0.76
CA THR A 190 19.36 -1.86 -1.13
C THR A 190 18.67 -0.64 -1.76
N ALA A 191 17.37 -0.72 -2.02
CA ALA A 191 16.57 0.37 -2.56
C ALA A 191 15.09 0.20 -2.24
N LEU A 192 14.34 1.31 -2.29
CA LEU A 192 12.87 1.31 -2.29
C LEU A 192 12.32 1.63 -3.68
N PHE A 193 11.18 1.03 -3.98
CA PHE A 193 10.24 1.50 -4.98
C PHE A 193 9.09 2.20 -4.26
N VAL A 194 8.77 3.43 -4.66
CA VAL A 194 7.72 4.22 -4.00
C VAL A 194 6.76 4.77 -5.06
N ALA A 195 5.48 4.44 -4.97
CA ALA A 195 4.44 5.03 -5.80
C ALA A 195 4.27 6.50 -5.42
N MET A 196 4.46 7.38 -6.40
CA MET A 196 4.13 8.80 -6.27
C MET A 196 2.88 9.05 -7.09
N THR A 197 1.70 8.90 -6.46
CA THR A 197 0.41 8.89 -7.18
C THR A 197 0.22 10.16 -8.01
N ARG A 198 0.67 11.33 -7.52
CA ARG A 198 0.49 12.60 -8.25
C ARG A 198 1.66 12.94 -9.18
N ASP A 199 2.81 12.27 -9.05
CA ASP A 199 3.84 12.28 -10.10
C ASP A 199 3.49 11.33 -11.26
N ASN A 200 2.47 10.48 -11.04
CA ASN A 200 2.06 9.42 -11.98
C ASN A 200 3.26 8.51 -12.34
N ALA A 201 4.08 8.18 -11.34
CA ALA A 201 5.32 7.41 -11.49
C ALA A 201 5.65 6.60 -10.24
N VAL A 202 6.37 5.50 -10.41
CA VAL A 202 7.07 4.83 -9.31
C VAL A 202 8.50 5.36 -9.27
N TRP A 203 8.92 5.87 -8.12
CA TRP A 203 10.28 6.31 -7.88
C TRP A 203 11.15 5.13 -7.43
N TYR A 204 12.39 5.10 -7.90
CA TYR A 204 13.46 4.25 -7.41
C TYR A 204 14.35 5.07 -6.48
N VAL A 205 14.48 4.61 -5.24
CA VAL A 205 15.16 5.30 -4.15
C VAL A 205 16.31 4.41 -3.65
N PRO A 206 17.51 4.51 -4.23
CA PRO A 206 18.64 3.68 -3.84
C PRO A 206 19.24 4.15 -2.51
N PHE A 207 19.70 3.19 -1.71
CA PHE A 207 20.41 3.44 -0.47
C PHE A 207 21.92 3.51 -0.69
N LEU A 208 22.57 4.44 0.01
CA LEU A 208 24.01 4.48 0.18
C LEU A 208 24.44 3.49 1.29
N PRO A 209 25.74 3.17 1.42
CA PRO A 209 26.22 2.25 2.47
C PRO A 209 25.90 2.69 3.90
N ASP A 210 25.70 4.00 4.15
CA ASP A 210 25.26 4.55 5.44
C ASP A 210 23.72 4.55 5.61
N GLY A 211 23.00 4.04 4.61
CA GLY A 211 21.55 3.97 4.57
C GLY A 211 20.85 5.27 4.16
N SER A 212 21.57 6.35 3.85
CA SER A 212 20.99 7.57 3.28
C SER A 212 20.60 7.37 1.81
N VAL A 213 19.89 8.34 1.22
CA VAL A 213 19.41 8.24 -0.18
C VAL A 213 20.06 9.29 -1.07
N GLN A 214 20.30 8.95 -2.33
CA GLN A 214 20.86 9.86 -3.34
C GLN A 214 20.39 9.43 -4.75
N ARG A 215 20.32 10.38 -5.70
CA ARG A 215 20.03 10.09 -7.13
C ARG A 215 18.71 9.32 -7.33
N ILE A 216 17.69 9.69 -6.56
CA ILE A 216 16.32 9.20 -6.75
C ILE A 216 15.87 9.52 -8.18
N GLY A 217 15.28 8.54 -8.85
CA GLY A 217 14.77 8.66 -10.22
C GLY A 217 13.43 7.97 -10.39
N ARG A 218 12.86 8.02 -11.59
CA ARG A 218 11.64 7.27 -11.91
C ARG A 218 12.01 5.89 -12.45
N PHE A 219 11.48 4.85 -11.82
CA PHE A 219 11.53 3.48 -12.32
C PHE A 219 10.57 3.27 -13.49
N SER A 220 9.35 3.79 -13.34
CA SER A 220 8.31 3.75 -14.37
C SER A 220 7.44 5.00 -14.31
N SER A 221 6.74 5.29 -15.41
CA SER A 221 5.78 6.40 -15.51
C SER A 221 4.53 5.90 -16.21
N TYR A 222 3.37 6.44 -15.82
CA TYR A 222 2.07 5.98 -16.28
C TYR A 222 1.34 7.09 -17.05
N TYR A 223 0.01 6.96 -17.14
CA TYR A 223 -0.88 7.93 -17.76
C TYR A 223 -2.21 8.01 -16.99
N GLY A 224 -3.05 8.98 -17.37
CA GLY A 224 -4.37 9.19 -16.76
C GLY A 224 -4.36 10.23 -15.65
N ILE A 225 -5.52 10.41 -15.01
CA ILE A 225 -5.74 11.46 -13.98
C ILE A 225 -5.47 10.97 -12.55
N GLY A 226 -5.35 9.66 -12.36
CA GLY A 226 -4.93 9.02 -11.12
C GLY A 226 -3.42 8.83 -11.06
N GLY A 227 -2.98 7.71 -10.50
CA GLY A 227 -1.58 7.31 -10.50
C GLY A 227 -1.37 5.95 -9.84
N PRO A 228 -0.11 5.51 -9.76
CA PRO A 228 0.25 4.31 -9.02
C PRO A 228 -0.13 4.47 -7.55
N ASP A 229 -0.60 3.38 -6.99
CA ASP A 229 -1.19 3.30 -5.66
C ASP A 229 -0.41 2.24 -4.86
N GLY A 230 -1.02 1.13 -4.45
CA GLY A 230 -0.32 -0.02 -3.88
C GLY A 230 0.70 -0.67 -4.81
N ILE A 231 1.79 -1.20 -4.22
CA ILE A 231 2.86 -1.91 -4.93
C ILE A 231 3.14 -3.25 -4.23
N ALA A 232 3.34 -4.31 -5.03
CA ALA A 232 3.88 -5.58 -4.57
C ALA A 232 5.08 -6.01 -5.42
N GLN A 233 5.89 -6.94 -4.90
CA GLN A 233 6.98 -7.57 -5.63
C GLN A 233 6.78 -9.09 -5.68
N ASP A 234 7.11 -9.72 -6.79
CA ASP A 234 7.10 -11.19 -6.91
C ASP A 234 8.47 -11.84 -6.62
N THR A 235 8.52 -13.17 -6.67
CA THR A 235 9.74 -13.94 -6.38
C THR A 235 10.84 -13.80 -7.43
N GLU A 236 10.53 -13.28 -8.62
CA GLU A 236 11.49 -12.96 -9.69
C GLU A 236 12.02 -11.53 -9.57
N GLY A 237 11.46 -10.71 -8.68
CA GLY A 237 11.79 -9.30 -8.51
C GLY A 237 11.03 -8.37 -9.45
N ASN A 238 9.99 -8.85 -10.14
CA ASN A 238 9.09 -8.00 -10.90
C ASN A 238 8.25 -7.14 -9.92
N ILE A 239 7.96 -5.91 -10.32
CA ILE A 239 7.21 -4.92 -9.54
C ILE A 239 5.80 -4.81 -10.12
N LEU A 240 4.81 -5.11 -9.28
CA LEU A 240 3.39 -5.03 -9.59
C LEU A 240 2.81 -3.76 -8.99
N VAL A 241 2.13 -2.96 -9.80
CA VAL A 241 1.70 -1.61 -9.41
C VAL A 241 0.22 -1.43 -9.72
N ALA A 242 -0.61 -1.34 -8.69
CA ALA A 242 -2.02 -0.99 -8.84
C ALA A 242 -2.14 0.47 -9.29
N HIS A 243 -3.14 0.76 -10.13
CA HIS A 243 -3.39 2.11 -10.62
C HIS A 243 -4.83 2.55 -10.35
N SER A 244 -4.98 3.52 -9.46
CA SER A 244 -6.22 4.03 -8.83
C SER A 244 -7.38 4.47 -9.75
N THR A 245 -7.13 4.63 -11.06
CA THR A 245 -8.14 5.10 -12.02
C THR A 245 -8.10 4.38 -13.37
N LEU A 246 -7.36 3.27 -13.49
CA LEU A 246 -7.26 2.52 -14.75
C LEU A 246 -7.76 1.08 -14.63
N GLY A 247 -8.15 0.63 -13.43
CA GLY A 247 -8.57 -0.75 -13.18
C GLY A 247 -7.50 -1.74 -13.62
N THR A 248 -6.23 -1.40 -13.41
CA THR A 248 -5.10 -2.11 -13.99
C THR A 248 -3.97 -2.18 -12.97
N VAL A 249 -3.44 -3.40 -12.76
CA VAL A 249 -2.13 -3.62 -12.19
C VAL A 249 -1.12 -3.76 -13.32
N PHE A 250 -0.09 -2.93 -13.30
CA PHE A 250 1.03 -2.99 -14.25
C PHE A 250 2.14 -3.86 -13.66
N VAL A 251 2.64 -4.82 -14.42
CA VAL A 251 3.73 -5.71 -13.99
C VAL A 251 4.98 -5.36 -14.78
N HIS A 252 5.94 -4.76 -14.08
CA HIS A 252 7.22 -4.37 -14.61
C HIS A 252 8.30 -5.37 -14.21
N ARG A 253 9.18 -5.73 -15.13
CA ARG A 253 10.42 -6.43 -14.79
C ARG A 253 11.29 -5.56 -13.89
N ALA A 254 12.25 -6.16 -13.18
CA ALA A 254 13.20 -5.44 -12.34
C ALA A 254 13.99 -4.32 -13.05
N ASN A 255 14.09 -4.37 -14.39
CA ASN A 255 14.72 -3.34 -15.22
C ASN A 255 13.76 -2.21 -15.67
N GLY A 256 12.48 -2.24 -15.28
CA GLY A 256 11.45 -1.26 -15.64
C GLY A 256 10.59 -1.61 -16.86
N GLU A 257 10.96 -2.66 -17.61
CA GLU A 257 10.21 -3.08 -18.80
C GLU A 257 8.79 -3.56 -18.42
N LEU A 258 7.76 -3.00 -19.06
CA LEU A 258 6.38 -3.44 -18.84
C LEU A 258 6.14 -4.79 -19.53
N MET A 259 5.90 -5.83 -18.75
CA MET A 259 5.71 -7.19 -19.24
C MET A 259 4.23 -7.59 -19.33
N MET A 260 3.41 -7.17 -18.36
CA MET A 260 2.02 -7.61 -18.25
C MET A 260 1.13 -6.52 -17.66
N LYS A 261 -0.16 -6.56 -18.02
CA LYS A 261 -1.25 -5.82 -17.39
C LYS A 261 -2.30 -6.79 -16.87
N ILE A 262 -2.71 -6.62 -15.62
CA ILE A 262 -3.81 -7.35 -15.00
C ILE A 262 -4.98 -6.37 -14.86
N THR A 263 -6.06 -6.59 -15.62
CA THR A 263 -7.22 -5.68 -15.61
C THR A 263 -8.29 -6.18 -14.64
N SER A 264 -8.86 -5.29 -13.83
CA SER A 264 -10.05 -5.60 -13.02
C SER A 264 -11.25 -5.94 -13.92
N SER A 265 -12.11 -6.84 -13.44
CA SER A 265 -13.39 -7.16 -14.07
C SER A 265 -14.54 -6.26 -13.62
N GLN A 266 -14.36 -5.48 -12.55
CA GLN A 266 -15.46 -4.78 -11.88
C GLN A 266 -15.40 -3.26 -12.06
N GLY A 267 -14.21 -2.66 -12.02
CA GLY A 267 -14.09 -1.21 -11.99
C GLY A 267 -12.73 -0.68 -12.36
N ILE A 268 -12.57 0.64 -12.23
CA ILE A 268 -11.34 1.36 -12.58
C ILE A 268 -10.48 1.69 -11.35
N HIS A 269 -10.91 1.30 -10.15
CA HIS A 269 -10.36 1.78 -8.89
C HIS A 269 -9.50 0.75 -8.15
N THR A 270 -8.65 0.01 -8.87
CA THR A 270 -7.66 -0.87 -8.21
C THR A 270 -6.74 -0.05 -7.31
N THR A 271 -6.81 -0.27 -6.01
CA THR A 271 -6.13 0.51 -4.96
C THR A 271 -4.84 -0.16 -4.53
N ASN A 272 -4.88 -1.43 -4.15
CA ASN A 272 -3.72 -2.11 -3.58
C ASN A 272 -3.78 -3.63 -3.84
N LEU A 273 -2.71 -4.34 -3.48
CA LEU A 273 -2.52 -5.74 -3.84
C LEU A 273 -1.52 -6.45 -2.93
N THR A 274 -1.74 -7.74 -2.70
CA THR A 274 -0.81 -8.61 -1.95
C THR A 274 -0.79 -10.02 -2.53
N TRP A 275 0.36 -10.68 -2.41
CA TRP A 275 0.44 -12.12 -2.60
C TRP A 275 -0.18 -12.86 -1.40
N GLY A 276 -0.76 -14.03 -1.65
CA GLY A 276 -1.32 -14.89 -0.62
C GLY A 276 -1.84 -16.21 -1.16
N GLY A 277 -2.70 -16.86 -0.39
CA GLY A 277 -3.16 -18.22 -0.67
C GLY A 277 -2.06 -19.27 -0.42
N ALA A 278 -2.39 -20.53 -0.68
CA ALA A 278 -1.43 -21.62 -0.50
C ALA A 278 -0.16 -21.38 -1.32
N ALA A 279 1.00 -21.45 -0.67
CA ALA A 279 2.31 -21.19 -1.28
C ALA A 279 2.44 -19.81 -1.97
N PHE A 280 1.65 -18.81 -1.57
CA PHE A 280 1.66 -17.45 -2.16
C PHE A 280 1.36 -17.45 -3.66
N SER A 281 0.56 -18.39 -4.16
CA SER A 281 0.24 -18.53 -5.59
C SER A 281 -0.92 -17.66 -6.07
N MET A 282 -1.54 -16.87 -5.19
CA MET A 282 -2.65 -15.97 -5.52
C MET A 282 -2.21 -14.53 -5.34
N LEU A 283 -2.60 -13.68 -6.29
CA LEU A 283 -2.49 -12.22 -6.15
C LEU A 283 -3.89 -11.67 -5.84
N TYR A 284 -4.06 -11.16 -4.63
CA TYR A 284 -5.27 -10.43 -4.24
C TYR A 284 -5.11 -8.98 -4.66
N ILE A 285 -6.18 -8.41 -5.24
CA ILE A 285 -6.25 -7.02 -5.68
C ILE A 285 -7.50 -6.43 -5.03
N VAL A 286 -7.37 -5.26 -4.41
CA VAL A 286 -8.46 -4.52 -3.78
C VAL A 286 -8.89 -3.38 -4.70
N GLU A 287 -10.19 -3.06 -4.66
CA GLU A 287 -10.84 -2.02 -5.48
C GLU A 287 -12.00 -1.33 -4.76
#